data_AF-A0A973MUW2-F1
#
_entry.id   AF-A0A973MUW2-F1
#
_cell.length_a   1.000
_cell.length_b   1.000
_cell.length_c   1.000
_cell.angle_alpha   90.00
_cell.angle_beta   90.00
_cell.angle_gamma   90.00
#
_symmetry.space_group_name_H-M   'P 1'
#
loop_
_entity.id
_entity.type
_entity.pdbx_description
1 polymer ?
#
loop_
_entity_poly.entity_id
_entity_poly.type
_entity_poly.pdbx_seq_one_letter_code
_entity_poly.pdbx_strand_id
1 'polypeptide(L)' 'ADIAAARLLADEAAERGARDCLQVHGGMGFTWESEVHLHLKRAWVRAQRGGGTTESEELLATDLTV' A
#
# COMPACT_ATOMS: atom_id res chain seq x y z
N ALA A 1 13.41 13.33 0.81
CA ALA A 1 13.05 12.39 -0.25
C ALA A 1 12.89 10.94 0.24
N ASP A 2 13.92 10.32 0.82
CA ASP A 2 13.94 8.86 1.09
C ASP A 2 12.73 8.29 1.84
N ILE A 3 12.23 8.99 2.86
CA ILE A 3 11.03 8.56 3.61
C ILE A 3 9.78 8.56 2.72
N ALA A 4 9.64 9.56 1.84
CA ALA A 4 8.52 9.65 0.91
C ALA A 4 8.63 8.55 -0.16
N ALA A 5 9.82 8.29 -0.70
CA ALA A 5 10.07 7.18 -1.63
C ALA A 5 9.77 5.83 -0.99
N ALA A 6 10.29 5.58 0.21
CA ALA A 6 10.06 4.34 0.95
C ALA A 6 8.57 4.12 1.23
N ARG A 7 7.83 5.20 1.55
CA ARG A 7 6.39 5.11 1.78
C ARG A 7 5.62 4.75 0.52
N LEU A 8 5.84 5.46 -0.59
CA LEU A 8 5.19 5.16 -1.87
C LEU A 8 5.40 3.70 -2.28
N LEU A 9 6.65 3.25 -2.23
CA LEU A 9 7.00 1.87 -2.57
C LEU A 9 6.33 0.85 -1.64
N ALA A 10 6.35 1.10 -0.32
CA ALA A 10 5.79 0.18 0.66
C ALA A 10 4.27 0.09 0.56
N ASP A 11 3.58 1.21 0.38
CA ASP A 11 2.12 1.26 0.27
C ASP A 11 1.65 0.57 -1.01
N GLU A 12 2.29 0.85 -2.16
CA GLU A 12 1.99 0.17 -3.43
C GLU A 12 2.23 -1.35 -3.33
N ALA A 13 3.37 -1.76 -2.78
CA ALA A 13 3.71 -3.17 -2.63
C ALA A 13 2.74 -3.90 -1.67
N ALA A 14 2.36 -3.25 -0.56
CA ALA A 14 1.42 -3.82 0.40
C ALA A 14 0.03 -4.00 -0.19
N GLU A 15 -0.47 -3.00 -0.92
CA GLU A 15 -1.79 -3.09 -1.56
C GLU A 15 -1.79 -4.14 -2.67
N ARG A 16 -0.82 -4.08 -3.59
CA ARG A 16 -0.73 -5.04 -4.70
C ARG A 16 -0.54 -6.47 -4.21
N GLY A 17 0.38 -6.68 -3.28
CA GLY A 17 0.63 -8.01 -2.70
C GLY A 17 -0.59 -8.57 -1.96
N ALA A 18 -1.30 -7.74 -1.20
CA ALA A 18 -2.51 -8.19 -0.51
C ALA A 18 -3.66 -8.50 -1.48
N ARG A 19 -3.81 -7.74 -2.58
CA ARG A 19 -4.78 -8.02 -3.65
C ARG A 19 -4.45 -9.33 -4.37
N ASP A 20 -3.18 -9.54 -4.72
CA ASP A 20 -2.73 -10.77 -5.38
C ASP A 20 -2.96 -11.99 -4.48
N CYS A 21 -2.62 -11.89 -3.19
CA CYS A 21 -2.91 -12.93 -2.20
C CYS A 21 -4.41 -13.23 -2.11
N LEU A 22 -5.26 -12.19 -2.03
CA LEU A 22 -6.71 -12.36 -2.00
C LEU A 22 -7.22 -13.10 -3.26
N GLN A 23 -6.71 -12.73 -4.44
CA GLN A 23 -7.07 -13.38 -5.70
C GLN A 23 -6.65 -14.85 -5.74
N VAL A 24 -5.43 -15.17 -5.30
CA VAL A 24 -4.91 -16.56 -5.24
C VAL A 24 -5.76 -17.44 -4.32
N HIS A 25 -6.23 -16.90 -3.19
CA HIS A 25 -7.06 -17.64 -2.24
C HIS A 25 -8.53 -17.78 -2.70
N GLY A 26 -8.97 -17.01 -3.69
CA GLY A 26 -10.35 -17.00 -4.17
C GLY A 26 -11.35 -16.71 -3.05
N GLY A 27 -12.47 -17.45 -3.01
CA GLY A 27 -13.52 -17.27 -2.00
C GLY A 27 -13.03 -17.44 -0.56
N MET A 28 -12.07 -18.34 -0.31
CA MET A 28 -11.48 -18.54 1.02
C MET A 28 -10.73 -17.31 1.51
N GLY A 29 -10.23 -16.46 0.60
CA GLY A 29 -9.54 -15.24 0.99
C GLY A 29 -10.44 -14.24 1.73
N PHE A 30 -11.76 -14.37 1.60
CA PHE A 30 -12.76 -13.53 2.26
C PHE A 30 -13.32 -14.12 3.56
N THR A 31 -12.89 -15.33 3.94
CA THR A 31 -13.38 -16.00 5.16
C THR A 31 -12.40 -15.82 6.32
N TRP A 32 -12.78 -16.26 7.53
CA TRP A 32 -11.97 -16.07 8.74
C TRP A 32 -10.78 -17.04 8.86
N GLU A 33 -10.75 -18.06 8.01
CA GLU A 33 -9.71 -19.08 7.93
C GLU A 33 -8.44 -18.55 7.22
N SER A 34 -8.53 -17.41 6.53
CA SER A 34 -7.38 -16.73 5.91
C SER A 34 -7.39 -15.23 6.21
N GLU A 35 -6.29 -14.71 6.74
CA GLU A 35 -6.18 -13.29 7.12
C GLU A 35 -5.93 -12.34 5.93
N VAL A 36 -5.85 -12.83 4.68
CA VAL A 36 -5.47 -12.02 3.51
C VAL A 36 -6.38 -10.80 3.29
N HIS A 37 -7.69 -10.95 3.53
CA HIS A 37 -8.62 -9.82 3.47
C HIS A 37 -8.37 -8.76 4.56
N LEU A 38 -7.85 -9.15 5.73
CA LEU A 38 -7.45 -8.20 6.77
C LEU A 38 -6.19 -7.44 6.37
N HIS A 39 -5.24 -8.11 5.73
CA HIS A 39 -4.04 -7.45 5.19
C HIS A 39 -4.37 -6.42 4.12
N LEU A 40 -5.30 -6.73 3.22
CA LEU A 40 -5.77 -5.78 2.21
C LEU A 40 -6.44 -4.55 2.85
N LYS A 41 -7.36 -4.77 3.81
CA LYS A 41 -8.00 -3.67 4.55
C LYS A 41 -6.98 -2.80 5.29
N ARG A 42 -5.96 -3.41 5.90
CA ARG A 42 -4.87 -2.70 6.59
C ARG A 42 -4.00 -1.90 5.61
N ALA A 43 -3.70 -2.44 4.43
CA ALA A 43 -2.96 -1.71 3.39
C ALA A 43 -3.70 -0.44 2.98
N TRP A 44 -5.01 -0.51 2.72
CA TRP A 44 -5.82 0.66 2.40
C TRP A 44 -5.84 1.72 3.50
N VAL A 45 -5.90 1.32 4.77
CA VAL A 45 -5.86 2.25 5.89
C VAL A 45 -4.47 2.91 6.01
N ARG A 46 -3.40 2.15 5.80
CA ARG A 46 -2.01 2.66 5.88
C ARG A 46 -1.71 3.67 4.78
N ALA A 47 -2.12 3.37 3.53
CA ALA A 47 -1.96 4.26 2.39
C ALA A 47 -2.61 5.64 2.63
N GLN A 48 -3.71 5.70 3.40
CA GLN A 48 -4.38 6.97 3.73
C GLN A 48 -3.80 7.67 4.97
N ARG A 49 -3.21 6.92 5.91
CA ARG A 49 -2.74 7.47 7.19
C ARG A 49 -1.46 8.30 7.07
N GLY A 50 -0.63 8.05 6.07
CA GLY A 50 0.61 8.79 5.87
C GLY A 50 0.43 10.21 5.33
N GLY A 51 -0.77 10.57 4.88
CA GLY A 51 -1.00 11.68 3.95
C GLY A 51 -1.22 11.15 2.53
N GLY A 52 -1.58 12.03 1.59
CA GLY A 52 -1.87 11.61 0.21
C GLY A 52 -0.63 11.12 -0.54
N THR A 53 -0.81 10.21 -1.50
CA THR A 53 0.23 9.79 -2.45
C THR A 53 0.86 10.99 -3.15
N THR A 54 0.01 11.91 -3.62
CA THR A 54 0.41 13.15 -4.29
C THR A 54 1.38 14.00 -3.48
N GLU A 55 1.17 14.13 -2.17
CA GLU A 55 2.08 14.90 -1.31
C GLU A 55 3.48 14.25 -1.27
N SER A 56 3.55 12.92 -1.22
CA SER A 56 4.82 12.20 -1.24
C SER A 56 5.52 12.28 -2.61
N GLU A 57 4.74 12.23 -3.69
CA GLU A 57 5.24 12.40 -5.07
C GLU A 57 5.81 13.81 -5.28
N GLU A 58 5.13 14.86 -4.83
CA GLU A 58 5.60 16.24 -4.93
C GLU A 58 6.88 16.48 -4.11
N LEU A 59 6.98 15.88 -2.92
CA LEU A 59 8.21 15.93 -2.10
C LEU A 59 9.40 15.29 -2.80
N LEU A 60 9.18 14.22 -3.57
CA LEU A 60 10.23 13.58 -4.37
C LEU A 60 10.56 14.40 -5.62
N ALA A 61 9.55 14.92 -6.31
CA ALA A 61 9.74 15.75 -7.49
C ALA A 61 10.57 16.99 -7.16
N THR A 62 10.28 17.66 -6.04
CA THR A 62 11.04 18.81 -5.55
C THR A 62 12.51 18.45 -5.35
N ASP A 63 12.80 17.33 -4.70
CA ASP A 63 14.18 16.87 -4.43
C ASP A 63 14.97 16.56 -5.70
N LEU A 64 14.31 16.12 -6.77
CA LEU A 64 14.94 15.84 -8.07
C LEU A 64 15.21 17.09 -8.93
N THR A 65 14.61 18.23 -8.58
CA THR A 65 14.71 19.49 -9.34
C THR A 65 15.71 20.50 -8.76
N VAL A 66 16.31 20.21 -7.61
CA VAL A 66 17.32 21.04 -6.92
C VAL A 66 18.69 20.42 -7.07
#